data_AF-X1P942-F1
#
_entry.id   AF-X1P942-F1
#
_cell.length_a   1.000
_cell.length_b   1.000
_cell.length_c   1.000
_cell.angle_alpha   90.00
_cell.angle_beta   90.00
_cell.angle_gamma   90.00
#
_symmetry.space_group_name_H-M   'P 1'
#
loop_
_entity.id
_entity.type
_entity.pdbx_description
1 polymer ?
#
loop_
_entity_poly.entity_id
_entity_poly.type
_entity_poly.pdbx_seq_one_letter_code
_entity_poly.pdbx_strand_id
1 'polypeptide(L)' 'RSIIKKGFEGKTVREVTSMVDSSEYKRRQGSPGIKITPRAFGKDRRYPITNKFKL' A
#
# COMPACT_ATOMS: atom_id res chain seq x y z
N ARG A 1 0.75 -13.47 -0.48
CA ARG A 1 1.28 -14.76 -1.01
C ARG A 1 1.19 -14.92 -2.52
N SER A 2 0.15 -14.38 -3.19
CA SER A 2 0.03 -14.47 -4.67
C SER A 2 1.20 -13.82 -5.43
N ILE A 3 1.78 -12.74 -4.90
CA ILE A 3 2.92 -12.05 -5.52
C ILE A 3 4.18 -12.93 -5.51
N ILE A 4 4.47 -13.63 -4.41
CA ILE A 4 5.62 -14.56 -4.34
C ILE A 4 5.48 -15.68 -5.38
N LYS A 5 4.25 -16.19 -5.57
CA LYS A 5 3.97 -17.20 -6.61
C LYS A 5 4.19 -16.70 -8.04
N LYS A 6 4.26 -15.38 -8.27
CA LYS A 6 4.59 -14.78 -9.56
C LYS A 6 6.11 -14.68 -9.81
N GLY A 7 6.94 -15.21 -8.91
CA GLY A 7 8.40 -15.25 -9.07
C GLY A 7 9.16 -14.12 -8.37
N PHE A 8 8.50 -13.27 -7.60
CA PHE A 8 9.16 -12.21 -6.84
C PHE A 8 9.75 -12.73 -5.52
N GLU A 9 10.91 -12.19 -5.13
CA GLU A 9 11.58 -12.56 -3.88
C GLU A 9 10.71 -12.24 -2.66
N GLY A 10 10.55 -13.22 -1.76
CA GLY A 10 9.69 -13.09 -0.59
C GLY A 10 10.11 -11.98 0.37
N LYS A 11 11.42 -11.69 0.49
CA LYS A 11 11.95 -10.60 1.31
C LYS A 11 11.47 -9.24 0.77
N THR A 12 11.71 -8.98 -0.51
CA THR A 12 11.29 -7.74 -1.18
C THR A 12 9.78 -7.53 -1.11
N VAL A 13 8.98 -8.58 -1.31
CA VAL A 13 7.51 -8.47 -1.21
C VAL A 13 7.07 -8.01 0.18
N ARG A 14 7.68 -8.55 1.25
CA ARG A 14 7.36 -8.14 2.63
C ARG A 14 7.79 -6.71 2.91
N GLU A 15 8.99 -6.33 2.50
CA GLU A 15 9.52 -4.97 2.67
C GLU A 15 8.64 -3.93 1.97
N VAL A 16 8.33 -4.14 0.69
CA VAL A 16 7.51 -3.21 -0.09
C VAL A 16 6.10 -3.10 0.49
N THR A 17 5.49 -4.23 0.88
CA THR A 17 4.15 -4.21 1.49
C THR A 17 4.15 -3.43 2.81
N SER A 18 5.15 -3.65 3.66
CA SER A 18 5.30 -2.92 4.93
C SER A 18 5.53 -1.41 4.73
N MET A 19 6.33 -1.04 3.72
CA MET A 19 6.53 0.37 3.35
C MET A 19 5.23 1.02 2.86
N VAL A 20 4.45 0.31 2.03
CA VAL A 20 3.17 0.81 1.55
C VAL A 20 2.22 1.06 2.73
N ASP A 21 2.08 0.11 3.65
CA ASP A 21 1.14 0.23 4.77
C ASP A 21 1.56 1.32 5.77
N SER A 22 2.84 1.38 6.13
CA SER A 22 3.36 2.42 7.03
C SER A 22 3.28 3.84 6.45
N SER A 23 3.23 3.99 5.13
CA SER A 23 3.13 5.30 4.47
C SER A 23 1.70 5.87 4.38
N GLU A 24 0.69 5.20 4.94
CA GLU A 24 -0.71 5.64 4.87
C GLU A 24 -0.93 7.01 5.51
N TYR A 25 -0.26 7.31 6.63
CA TYR A 25 -0.36 8.62 7.28
C TYR A 25 0.15 9.75 6.36
N LYS A 26 1.28 9.55 5.67
CA LYS A 26 1.85 10.53 4.74
C LYS A 26 0.91 10.79 3.56
N ARG A 27 0.32 9.73 2.98
CA ARG A 27 -0.60 9.86 1.85
C ARG A 27 -1.87 10.65 2.18
N ARG A 28 -2.37 10.55 3.41
CA ARG A 28 -3.54 11.31 3.85
C ARG A 28 -3.28 12.81 4.05
N GLN A 29 -2.01 13.20 4.21
CA GLN A 29 -1.61 14.60 4.31
C GLN A 29 -1.28 15.24 2.95
N GLY A 30 -1.14 14.43 1.89
CA GLY A 30 -0.90 14.92 0.54
C GLY A 30 -2.10 15.63 -0.05
N SER A 31 -1.85 16.54 -1.00
CA SER A 31 -2.92 17.21 -1.75
C SER A 31 -3.74 16.22 -2.61
N PRO A 32 -5.02 16.53 -2.89
CA PRO A 32 -5.79 15.77 -3.86
C PRO A 32 -5.15 15.80 -5.26
N GLY A 33 -5.15 14.66 -5.95
CA GLY A 33 -4.67 14.51 -7.32
C GLY A 33 -5.72 13.87 -8.23
N ILE A 34 -5.53 13.96 -9.55
CA ILE A 34 -6.44 13.39 -10.55
C ILE A 34 -6.31 11.86 -10.56
N LYS A 35 -7.44 11.15 -10.50
CA LYS A 35 -7.49 9.69 -10.59
C LYS A 35 -7.37 9.24 -12.04
N ILE A 36 -6.33 8.47 -12.36
CA ILE A 36 -6.13 7.83 -13.68
C ILE A 36 -6.22 6.29 -13.64
N THR A 37 -6.06 5.67 -12.46
CA THR A 37 -6.11 4.22 -12.31
C THR A 37 -7.40 3.75 -11.64
N PRO A 38 -7.84 2.49 -11.86
CA PRO A 38 -9.04 1.95 -11.23
C PRO A 38 -8.97 1.98 -9.69
N ARG A 39 -7.77 1.87 -9.13
CA ARG A 39 -7.50 1.81 -7.68
C ARG A 39 -6.38 2.76 -7.28
N ALA A 40 -6.69 4.05 -7.23
CA ALA A 40 -5.76 5.09 -6.81
C ALA A 40 -5.68 5.21 -5.27
N PHE A 41 -4.57 5.78 -4.78
CA PHE A 41 -4.46 6.17 -3.37
C PHE A 41 -5.30 7.44 -3.14
N GLY A 42 -6.35 7.33 -2.35
CA GLY A 42 -7.37 8.38 -2.24
C GLY A 42 -8.65 7.80 -1.68
N LYS A 43 -9.80 8.11 -2.28
CA LYS A 43 -11.09 7.53 -1.87
C LYS A 43 -11.15 6.01 -2.05
N ASP A 44 -10.55 5.48 -3.10
CA ASP A 44 -10.69 4.07 -3.49
C ASP A 44 -9.87 3.10 -2.61
N ARG A 45 -8.76 3.59 -2.04
CA ARG A 45 -7.86 2.77 -1.21
C ARG A 45 -7.48 3.52 0.07
N ARG A 46 -8.39 3.49 1.05
CA ARG A 46 -8.14 3.99 2.41
C ARG A 46 -7.92 2.82 3.35
N TYR A 47 -6.74 2.78 3.97
CA TYR A 47 -6.44 1.84 5.04
C TYR A 47 -6.34 2.59 6.38
N PRO A 48 -6.51 1.91 7.53
CA PRO A 48 -6.30 2.54 8.83
C PRO A 48 -4.84 3.00 8.96
N ILE A 49 -4.63 4.19 9.57
CA ILE A 49 -3.28 4.70 9.87
C ILE A 49 -2.64 3.84 10.96
N THR A 50 -3.34 3.67 12.08
CA THR A 50 -2.93 2.76 13.15
C THR A 50 -3.34 1.35 12.77
N ASN A 51 -2.39 0.60 12.20
CA ASN A 51 -2.62 -0.76 11.75
C ASN A 51 -1.52 -1.70 12.31
N LYS A 52 -1.92 -2.80 12.95
CA LYS A 52 -1.02 -3.87 13.46
C LYS A 52 -1.08 -5.16 12.64
N PHE A 53 -1.79 -5.16 11.52
CA PHE A 53 -1.84 -6.30 10.62
C PHE A 53 -0.45 -6.62 10.05
N LYS A 54 -0.04 -7.89 10.09
CA LYS A 54 1.23 -8.38 9.54
C LYS A 54 0.95 -9.52 8.55
N LEU A 55 1.55 -9.45 7.36
CA LEU A 55 1.38 -10.34 6.21
C LEU A 55 2.44 -11.45 6.11
#